data_AF-A0A9D0T2D5-F1
#
_entry.id   AF-A0A9D0T2D5-F1
#
_cell.length_a   1.000
_cell.length_b   1.000
_cell.length_c   1.000
_cell.angle_alpha   90.00
_cell.angle_beta   90.00
_cell.angle_gamma   90.00
#
_symmetry.space_group_name_H-M   'P 1'
#
loop_
_entity.id
_entity.type
_entity.pdbx_description
1 polymer ?
#
loop_
_entity_poly.entity_id
_entity_poly.type
_entity_poly.pdbx_seq_one_letter_code
_entity_poly.pdbx_strand_id
1 'polypeptide(L)'
;MNPVPLLIVLGTILALLAVQRWLIHVGSPRSKNLHKENIPPDKAPSQTPAATQSHQTPSHQHNLKLTEGLSVTRLDERGVDSLKVLIGKKDINATATFLAFNRPGFVEIDAYLAQQREQKENEASPSQTLPAKLLEPLTKTERKLLVEFNPKSTRLISRDLMSRFGGHDFSVYFSHYAARPQAVTLHIPPFDPDRKIMEDLAKSRIARKGRHIPLSARLTVLKMSQLRQMAKDLNLDKKFTRKQVAAETLASVPGAAVLLSMQYVIDDLFMLMPIKEDIALVKHEWSYLQAYAKILNGLRL
;
A
#
# COMPACT_ATOMS: atom_id res chain seq x y z
N MET A 1 -14.72 53.75 -23.85
CA MET A 1 -14.58 52.35 -23.37
C MET A 1 -13.32 52.29 -22.52
N ASN A 2 -13.44 51.88 -21.25
CA ASN A 2 -12.30 51.82 -20.33
C ASN A 2 -11.39 50.62 -20.68
N PRO A 3 -10.09 50.83 -20.99
CA PRO A 3 -9.18 49.75 -21.38
C PRO A 3 -8.59 48.97 -20.19
N VAL A 4 -8.86 49.41 -18.96
CA VAL A 4 -8.34 48.86 -17.70
C VAL A 4 -8.57 47.34 -17.54
N PRO A 5 -9.77 46.76 -17.81
CA PRO A 5 -9.96 45.32 -17.64
C PRO A 5 -9.14 44.47 -18.61
N LEU A 6 -8.79 45.00 -19.78
CA LEU A 6 -8.03 44.27 -20.81
C LEU A 6 -6.53 44.17 -20.45
N LEU A 7 -5.99 45.21 -19.80
CA LEU A 7 -4.61 45.21 -19.30
C LEU A 7 -4.40 44.24 -18.13
N ILE A 8 -5.40 44.09 -17.26
CA ILE A 8 -5.35 43.14 -16.12
C ILE A 8 -5.33 41.69 -16.62
N VAL A 9 -6.13 41.38 -17.64
CA VAL A 9 -6.15 40.04 -18.25
C VAL A 9 -4.84 39.74 -19.00
N LEU A 10 -4.27 40.73 -19.70
CA LEU A 10 -3.00 40.54 -20.40
C LEU A 10 -1.83 40.30 -19.43
N GLY A 11 -1.82 41.02 -18.29
CA GLY A 11 -0.80 40.88 -17.26
C GLY A 11 -0.81 39.51 -16.59
N THR A 12 -1.98 38.94 -16.33
CA THR A 12 -2.11 37.60 -15.72
C THR A 12 -1.66 36.48 -16.67
N ILE A 13 -1.93 36.60 -17.97
CA ILE A 13 -1.46 35.65 -18.99
C ILE A 13 0.07 35.65 -19.11
N LEU A 14 0.70 36.83 -19.09
CA LEU A 14 2.16 36.95 -19.16
C LEU A 14 2.85 36.36 -17.92
N ALA A 15 2.29 36.55 -16.72
CA ALA A 15 2.81 35.95 -15.49
C ALA A 15 2.74 34.41 -15.52
N LEU A 16 1.64 33.85 -16.02
CA LEU A 16 1.47 32.39 -16.16
C LEU A 16 2.47 31.78 -17.15
N LEU A 17 2.74 32.45 -18.27
CA LEU A 17 3.74 31.97 -19.25
C LEU A 17 5.17 32.03 -18.70
N ALA A 18 5.50 33.03 -17.88
CA ALA A 18 6.81 33.12 -17.22
C ALA A 18 7.03 31.97 -16.22
N VAL A 19 6.01 31.63 -15.41
CA VAL A 19 6.07 30.51 -14.46
C VAL A 19 6.21 29.16 -15.19
N GLN A 20 5.48 29.00 -16.31
CA GLN A 20 5.54 27.77 -17.11
C GLN A 20 6.93 27.57 -17.75
N ARG A 21 7.59 28.66 -18.18
CA ARG A 21 8.93 28.61 -18.77
C ARG A 21 10.01 28.33 -17.72
N TRP A 22 9.83 28.81 -16.49
CA TRP A 22 10.73 28.53 -15.37
C TRP A 22 10.67 27.05 -14.94
N LEU A 23 9.47 26.47 -14.88
CA LEU A 23 9.28 25.04 -14.53
C LEU A 23 9.96 24.08 -15.53
N ILE A 24 10.04 24.47 -16.81
CA ILE A 24 10.72 23.66 -17.84
C ILE A 24 12.24 23.69 -17.69
N HIS A 25 12.82 24.75 -17.13
CA HIS A 25 14.28 24.86 -16.95
C HIS A 25 14.81 24.20 -15.67
N VAL A 26 13.97 24.00 -14.65
CA VAL A 26 14.41 23.43 -13.35
C VAL A 26 14.41 21.89 -13.34
N GLY A 27 13.72 21.23 -14.28
CA GLY A 27 13.60 19.77 -14.31
C GLY A 27 14.37 19.08 -15.43
N SER A 28 15.69 18.91 -15.31
CA SER A 28 16.43 17.71 -15.80
C SER A 28 17.97 17.88 -15.72
N PRO A 29 18.66 17.17 -14.81
CA PRO A 29 20.02 16.70 -15.05
C PRO A 29 19.97 15.23 -15.46
N ARG A 30 19.96 14.97 -16.78
CA ARG A 30 20.07 13.62 -17.35
C ARG A 30 21.55 13.25 -17.45
N SER A 31 21.99 12.34 -16.59
CA SER A 31 23.34 11.78 -16.62
C SER A 31 23.55 10.95 -17.89
N LYS A 32 24.75 11.12 -18.46
CA LYS A 32 25.31 10.33 -19.54
C LYS A 32 25.95 9.07 -18.96
N ASN A 33 25.88 7.99 -19.76
CA ASN A 33 26.78 6.84 -19.86
C ASN A 33 26.05 5.51 -19.72
N LEU A 34 25.89 4.78 -20.83
CA LEU A 34 26.60 3.51 -21.00
C LEU A 34 26.61 3.06 -22.47
N HIS A 35 27.64 2.29 -22.77
CA HIS A 35 28.26 1.93 -24.04
C HIS A 35 27.43 1.18 -25.10
N LYS A 36 27.88 1.39 -26.35
CA LYS A 36 27.81 0.46 -27.49
C LYS A 36 28.60 -0.83 -27.19
N GLU A 37 28.08 -1.98 -27.58
CA GLU A 37 28.76 -2.89 -28.52
C GLU A 37 27.81 -3.96 -29.07
N ASN A 38 27.94 -4.24 -30.36
CA ASN A 38 27.29 -5.31 -31.12
C ASN A 38 28.27 -6.47 -31.29
N ILE A 39 27.79 -7.73 -31.36
CA ILE A 39 28.14 -8.82 -32.33
C ILE A 39 27.63 -10.20 -31.82
N PRO A 40 27.30 -11.18 -32.70
CA PRO A 40 26.17 -12.12 -32.58
C PRO A 40 26.60 -13.58 -32.21
N PRO A 41 25.71 -14.61 -32.26
CA PRO A 41 25.88 -15.87 -31.53
C PRO A 41 26.52 -16.99 -32.37
N ASP A 42 27.27 -17.91 -31.74
CA ASP A 42 27.14 -19.35 -32.00
C ASP A 42 27.99 -20.24 -31.07
N LYS A 43 27.42 -21.42 -30.78
CA LYS A 43 28.03 -22.73 -30.45
C LYS A 43 28.62 -23.00 -29.05
N ALA A 44 28.00 -23.99 -28.40
CA ALA A 44 28.55 -24.86 -27.36
C ALA A 44 29.77 -25.68 -27.90
N PRO A 45 30.68 -26.16 -27.04
CA PRO A 45 30.41 -27.37 -26.26
C PRO A 45 30.96 -27.40 -24.82
N SER A 46 30.31 -28.26 -24.04
CA SER A 46 30.73 -29.02 -22.86
C SER A 46 32.19 -28.95 -22.44
N GLN A 47 32.44 -28.59 -21.17
CA GLN A 47 33.43 -29.26 -20.31
C GLN A 47 33.27 -28.80 -18.85
N THR A 48 32.98 -29.75 -17.97
CA THR A 48 33.10 -29.64 -16.51
C THR A 48 34.59 -29.67 -16.14
N PRO A 49 35.03 -28.85 -15.18
CA PRO A 49 35.69 -29.47 -14.02
C PRO A 49 35.42 -28.77 -12.68
N ALA A 50 35.38 -29.64 -11.66
CA ALA A 50 35.94 -29.46 -10.31
C ALA A 50 35.61 -28.18 -9.52
N ALA A 51 34.68 -28.35 -8.58
CA ALA A 51 34.83 -28.02 -7.16
C ALA A 51 35.80 -26.87 -6.79
N THR A 52 35.23 -25.68 -6.64
CA THR A 52 35.55 -24.81 -5.51
C THR A 52 34.23 -24.42 -4.87
N GLN A 53 33.79 -25.22 -3.89
CA GLN A 53 32.78 -24.80 -2.94
C GLN A 53 33.36 -23.60 -2.19
N SER A 54 33.02 -22.39 -2.61
CA SER A 54 33.06 -21.26 -1.71
C SER A 54 32.03 -21.55 -0.63
N HIS A 55 32.52 -22.06 0.50
CA HIS A 55 31.85 -21.91 1.77
C HIS A 55 31.58 -20.42 1.95
N GLN A 56 30.40 -19.98 1.52
CA GLN A 56 29.76 -18.83 2.11
C GLN A 56 29.54 -19.22 3.55
N THR A 57 30.46 -18.79 4.41
CA THR A 57 30.28 -18.76 5.84
C THR A 57 28.91 -18.14 6.11
N PRO A 58 28.03 -18.80 6.88
CA PRO A 58 26.75 -18.20 7.25
C PRO A 58 27.09 -16.89 7.95
N SER A 59 26.71 -15.76 7.35
CA SER A 59 26.89 -14.46 7.95
C SER A 59 26.41 -14.54 9.40
N HIS A 60 27.33 -14.45 10.35
CA HIS A 60 27.00 -14.43 11.76
C HIS A 60 25.89 -13.41 11.94
N GLN A 61 24.72 -13.84 12.42
CA GLN A 61 23.68 -12.91 12.82
C GLN A 61 24.24 -12.12 13.99
N HIS A 62 24.87 -11.00 13.70
CA HIS A 62 25.40 -10.11 14.72
C HIS A 62 24.21 -9.55 15.48
N ASN A 63 24.09 -9.92 16.76
CA ASN A 63 23.19 -9.26 17.68
C ASN A 63 23.71 -7.84 17.86
N LEU A 64 23.07 -6.87 17.23
CA LEU A 64 23.42 -5.45 17.34
C LEU A 64 22.66 -4.86 18.52
N LYS A 65 23.34 -4.12 19.40
CA LYS A 65 22.70 -3.47 20.53
C LYS A 65 21.90 -2.25 20.06
N LEU A 66 20.60 -2.25 20.34
CA LEU A 66 19.72 -1.10 20.11
C LEU A 66 19.77 -0.13 21.29
N THR A 67 19.64 -0.66 22.51
CA THR A 67 19.86 0.05 23.77
C THR A 67 20.34 -0.96 24.83
N GLU A 68 20.65 -0.50 26.03
CA GLU A 68 21.04 -1.38 27.13
C GLU A 68 19.92 -2.38 27.45
N GLY A 69 20.23 -3.68 27.35
CA GLY A 69 19.25 -4.75 27.55
C GLY A 69 18.29 -5.00 26.38
N LEU A 70 18.55 -4.43 25.19
CA LEU A 70 17.78 -4.74 23.98
C LEU A 70 18.67 -4.87 22.74
N SER A 71 18.67 -6.08 22.18
CA SER A 71 19.45 -6.51 21.03
C SER A 71 18.53 -6.77 19.83
N VAL A 72 19.00 -6.37 18.65
CA VAL A 72 18.29 -6.51 17.38
C VAL A 72 19.06 -7.45 16.46
N THR A 73 18.31 -8.30 15.77
CA THR A 73 18.81 -9.23 14.76
C THR A 73 18.23 -8.88 13.39
N ARG A 74 18.90 -9.35 12.32
CA ARG A 74 18.47 -9.19 10.92
C ARG A 74 18.44 -7.74 10.41
N LEU A 75 19.12 -6.83 11.10
CA LEU A 75 19.43 -5.48 10.61
C LEU A 75 20.95 -5.31 10.50
N ASP A 76 21.37 -4.50 9.55
CA ASP A 76 22.70 -3.91 9.50
C ASP A 76 22.77 -2.65 10.37
N GLU A 77 23.96 -2.09 10.55
CA GLU A 77 24.18 -0.89 11.36
C GLU A 77 23.33 0.29 10.88
N ARG A 78 23.21 0.47 9.56
CA ARG A 78 22.36 1.51 8.95
C ARG A 78 20.89 1.33 9.27
N GLY A 79 20.41 0.08 9.25
CA GLY A 79 19.05 -0.26 9.64
C GLY A 79 18.79 0.02 11.11
N VAL A 80 19.75 -0.28 11.99
CA VAL A 80 19.67 0.05 13.43
C VAL A 80 19.62 1.55 13.65
N ASP A 81 20.50 2.33 12.99
CA ASP A 81 20.50 3.78 13.10
C ASP A 81 19.18 4.40 12.60
N SER A 82 18.68 3.90 11.47
CA SER A 82 17.37 4.31 10.94
C SER A 82 16.24 4.02 11.93
N LEU A 83 16.25 2.83 12.56
CA LEU A 83 15.28 2.46 13.59
C LEU A 83 15.38 3.38 14.81
N LYS A 84 16.59 3.71 15.28
CA LYS A 84 16.80 4.65 16.40
C LYS A 84 16.22 6.03 16.09
N VAL A 85 16.44 6.54 14.88
CA VAL A 85 15.88 7.83 14.44
C VAL A 85 14.35 7.80 14.45
N LEU A 86 13.73 6.71 13.97
CA LEU A 86 12.27 6.56 13.98
C LEU A 86 11.69 6.50 15.40
N ILE A 87 12.33 5.74 16.29
CA ILE A 87 11.96 5.66 17.71
C ILE A 87 12.09 7.04 18.38
N GLY A 88 13.19 7.75 18.14
CA GLY A 88 13.42 9.09 18.68
C GLY A 88 12.37 10.12 18.24
N LYS A 89 11.86 10.00 17.00
CA LYS A 89 10.74 10.82 16.48
C LYS A 89 9.38 10.44 17.06
N LYS A 90 9.26 9.31 17.75
CA LYS A 90 8.00 8.74 18.29
C LYS A 90 6.92 8.52 17.24
N ASP A 91 7.30 8.33 15.98
CA ASP A 91 6.35 8.07 14.89
C ASP A 91 6.02 6.57 14.83
N ILE A 92 4.89 6.19 15.44
CA ILE A 92 4.44 4.79 15.52
C ILE A 92 4.19 4.22 14.12
N ASN A 93 3.66 5.01 13.20
CA ASN A 93 3.31 4.53 11.87
C ASN A 93 4.57 4.28 11.03
N ALA A 94 5.53 5.21 11.06
CA ALA A 94 6.80 5.02 10.37
C ALA A 94 7.60 3.85 10.96
N THR A 95 7.62 3.70 12.29
CA THR A 95 8.23 2.53 12.95
C THR A 95 7.52 1.24 12.51
N ALA A 96 6.18 1.18 12.52
CA ALA A 96 5.43 -0.01 12.08
C ALA A 96 5.71 -0.36 10.61
N THR A 97 5.76 0.64 9.72
CA THR A 97 6.15 0.46 8.31
C THR A 97 7.58 -0.08 8.21
N PHE A 98 8.53 0.44 8.99
CA PHE A 98 9.90 -0.06 9.03
C PHE A 98 9.96 -1.53 9.49
N LEU A 99 9.23 -1.87 10.56
CA LEU A 99 9.12 -3.25 11.05
C LEU A 99 8.51 -4.18 10.00
N ALA A 100 7.51 -3.70 9.25
CA ALA A 100 6.90 -4.44 8.15
C ALA A 100 7.89 -4.72 7.02
N PHE A 101 8.75 -3.77 6.66
CA PHE A 101 9.72 -3.90 5.58
C PHE A 101 10.91 -4.80 5.94
N ASN A 102 11.48 -4.60 7.13
CA ASN A 102 12.77 -5.15 7.52
C ASN A 102 12.67 -6.41 8.40
N ARG A 103 11.55 -6.61 9.10
CA ARG A 103 11.34 -7.76 10.00
C ARG A 103 12.52 -8.02 10.97
N PRO A 104 12.98 -6.99 11.71
CA PRO A 104 13.96 -7.21 12.77
C PRO A 104 13.41 -8.18 13.82
N GLY A 105 14.29 -9.01 14.37
CA GLY A 105 13.98 -9.76 15.59
C GLY A 105 14.54 -9.03 16.81
N PHE A 106 13.82 -9.01 17.93
CA PHE A 106 14.26 -8.33 19.15
C PHE A 106 14.36 -9.36 20.27
N VAL A 107 15.58 -9.77 20.59
CA VAL A 107 15.85 -10.99 21.36
C VAL A 107 15.14 -10.99 22.71
N GLU A 108 15.26 -9.89 23.46
CA GLU A 108 14.77 -9.79 24.84
C GLU A 108 13.24 -9.60 24.90
N ILE A 109 12.65 -8.87 23.95
CA ILE A 109 11.19 -8.72 23.86
C ILE A 109 10.56 -10.04 23.41
N ASP A 110 11.13 -10.70 22.39
CA ASP A 110 10.64 -11.96 21.86
C ASP A 110 10.72 -13.07 22.91
N ALA A 111 11.81 -13.12 23.68
CA ALA A 111 11.97 -14.06 24.80
C ALA A 111 10.94 -13.80 25.92
N TYR A 112 10.71 -12.54 26.29
CA TYR A 112 9.70 -12.19 27.28
C TYR A 112 8.28 -12.57 26.82
N LEU A 113 7.94 -12.30 25.56
CA LEU A 113 6.63 -12.67 25.01
C LEU A 113 6.47 -14.20 24.92
N ALA A 114 7.54 -14.94 24.63
CA ALA A 114 7.52 -16.40 24.68
C ALA A 114 7.23 -16.91 26.10
N GLN A 115 7.92 -16.37 27.11
CA GLN A 115 7.67 -16.73 28.51
C GLN A 115 6.24 -16.43 28.95
N GLN A 116 5.67 -15.30 28.51
CA GLN A 116 4.26 -14.95 28.80
C GLN A 116 3.27 -15.92 28.16
N ARG A 117 3.57 -16.48 26.97
CA ARG A 117 2.73 -17.51 26.34
C ARG A 117 2.72 -18.79 27.16
N GLU A 118 3.89 -19.22 27.64
CA GLU A 118 4.05 -20.42 28.48
C GLU A 118 3.42 -20.26 29.87
N GLN A 119 3.47 -19.05 30.46
CA GLN A 119 2.84 -18.75 31.76
C GLN A 119 1.32 -18.66 31.69
N LYS A 120 0.74 -18.33 30.53
CA LYS A 120 -0.72 -18.39 30.36
C LYS A 120 -1.24 -19.84 30.44
N GLU A 121 -0.37 -20.83 30.22
CA GLU A 121 -0.67 -22.26 30.37
C GLU A 121 -0.35 -22.78 31.78
N ASN A 122 0.56 -22.11 32.52
CA ASN A 122 1.00 -22.50 33.85
C ASN A 122 0.97 -21.28 34.78
N GLU A 123 -0.05 -21.15 35.64
CA GLU A 123 -0.37 -20.03 36.54
C GLU A 123 0.79 -19.53 37.45
N ALA A 124 1.82 -18.91 36.88
CA ALA A 124 2.98 -18.39 37.61
C ALA A 124 3.23 -16.92 37.28
N SER A 125 3.31 -16.09 38.32
CA SER A 125 3.50 -14.63 38.22
C SER A 125 4.91 -14.26 37.73
N PRO A 126 5.05 -13.32 36.79
CA PRO A 126 6.36 -12.89 36.29
C PRO A 126 7.07 -11.93 37.25
N SER A 127 8.38 -12.13 37.41
CA SER A 127 9.31 -11.18 38.04
C SER A 127 9.47 -9.93 37.17
N GLN A 128 9.57 -8.75 37.78
CA GLN A 128 9.68 -7.46 37.07
C GLN A 128 10.98 -7.35 36.27
N THR A 129 10.92 -7.61 34.97
CA THR A 129 12.03 -7.40 34.03
C THR A 129 11.80 -6.12 33.20
N LEU A 130 12.89 -5.57 32.64
CA LEU A 130 12.87 -4.36 31.79
C LEU A 130 11.80 -4.41 30.67
N PRO A 131 11.53 -5.56 30.01
CA PRO A 131 10.43 -5.70 29.05
C PRO A 131 9.03 -5.49 29.63
N ALA A 132 8.81 -5.80 30.92
CA ALA A 132 7.51 -5.60 31.56
C ALA A 132 7.13 -4.10 31.63
N LYS A 133 8.11 -3.23 31.87
CA LYS A 133 7.92 -1.76 31.87
C LYS A 133 7.60 -1.23 30.47
N LEU A 134 8.15 -1.85 29.41
CA LEU A 134 7.89 -1.45 28.03
C LEU A 134 6.47 -1.79 27.54
N LEU A 135 5.77 -2.67 28.26
CA LEU A 135 4.37 -3.06 27.97
C LEU A 135 3.35 -2.16 28.66
N GLU A 136 3.75 -1.36 29.66
CA GLU A 136 2.89 -0.40 30.35
C GLU A 136 2.07 0.51 29.41
N PRO A 137 2.63 1.12 28.35
CA PRO A 137 1.88 2.00 27.45
C PRO A 137 0.85 1.29 26.55
N LEU A 138 0.85 -0.04 26.51
CA LEU A 138 -0.09 -0.79 25.68
C LEU A 138 -1.42 -1.03 26.40
N THR A 139 -2.50 -0.96 25.62
CA THR A 139 -3.84 -1.36 26.04
C THR A 139 -3.93 -2.87 26.26
N LYS A 140 -4.95 -3.33 27.01
CA LYS A 140 -5.17 -4.76 27.28
C LYS A 140 -5.32 -5.58 25.98
N THR A 141 -5.97 -5.02 24.97
CA THR A 141 -6.18 -5.67 23.67
C THR A 141 -4.87 -5.82 22.90
N GLU A 142 -4.01 -4.80 22.90
CA GLU A 142 -2.70 -4.85 22.25
C GLU A 142 -1.76 -5.85 22.93
N ARG A 143 -1.74 -5.89 24.27
CA ARG A 143 -0.97 -6.89 25.02
C ARG A 143 -1.43 -8.31 24.68
N LYS A 144 -2.75 -8.54 24.67
CA LYS A 144 -3.34 -9.82 24.27
C LYS A 144 -2.90 -10.20 22.86
N LEU A 145 -2.94 -9.25 21.93
CA LEU A 145 -2.57 -9.45 20.54
C LEU A 145 -1.09 -9.81 20.37
N LEU A 146 -0.16 -9.20 21.11
CA LEU A 146 1.26 -9.55 21.07
C LEU A 146 1.55 -10.97 21.58
N VAL A 147 0.83 -11.39 22.63
CA VAL A 147 0.95 -12.73 23.21
C VAL A 147 0.36 -13.77 22.25
N GLU A 148 -0.79 -13.50 21.65
CA GLU A 148 -1.49 -14.45 20.76
C GLU A 148 -0.88 -14.53 19.35
N PHE A 149 -0.18 -13.49 18.92
CA PHE A 149 0.46 -13.48 17.60
C PHE A 149 1.58 -14.51 17.51
N ASN A 150 1.48 -15.42 16.53
CA ASN A 150 2.52 -16.40 16.26
C ASN A 150 3.59 -15.80 15.33
N PRO A 151 4.83 -15.52 15.81
CA PRO A 151 5.89 -14.96 14.98
C PRO A 151 6.39 -15.90 13.88
N LYS A 152 6.07 -17.21 13.96
CA LYS A 152 6.37 -18.21 12.94
C LYS A 152 5.28 -18.33 11.86
N SER A 153 4.16 -17.60 12.00
CA SER A 153 3.09 -17.61 11.00
C SER A 153 3.58 -17.06 9.66
N THR A 154 2.91 -17.47 8.58
CA THR A 154 3.21 -16.98 7.24
C THR A 154 3.09 -15.46 7.18
N ARG A 155 4.13 -14.79 6.68
CA ARG A 155 4.12 -13.34 6.47
C ARG A 155 3.06 -12.96 5.44
N LEU A 156 2.05 -12.20 5.85
CA LEU A 156 1.00 -11.72 4.94
C LEU A 156 1.41 -10.37 4.34
N ILE A 157 1.99 -9.49 5.17
CA ILE A 157 2.49 -8.18 4.71
C ILE A 157 3.89 -8.34 4.10
N SER A 158 3.91 -8.77 2.84
CA SER A 158 5.12 -8.90 2.03
C SER A 158 5.58 -7.56 1.45
N ARG A 159 6.84 -7.46 1.02
CA ARG A 159 7.35 -6.25 0.32
C ARG A 159 6.59 -6.00 -0.99
N ASP A 160 6.19 -7.06 -1.68
CA ASP A 160 5.36 -6.97 -2.89
C ASP A 160 3.99 -6.35 -2.56
N LEU A 161 3.31 -6.86 -1.54
CA LEU A 161 2.03 -6.31 -1.09
C LEU A 161 2.19 -4.84 -0.71
N MET A 162 3.21 -4.50 0.08
CA MET A 162 3.47 -3.11 0.46
C MET A 162 3.69 -2.21 -0.76
N SER A 163 4.50 -2.65 -1.73
CA SER A 163 4.76 -1.89 -2.95
C SER A 163 3.49 -1.61 -3.77
N ARG A 164 2.55 -2.56 -3.78
CA ARG A 164 1.26 -2.41 -4.46
C ARG A 164 0.32 -1.44 -3.75
N PHE A 165 0.52 -1.22 -2.46
CA PHE A 165 -0.27 -0.30 -1.63
C PHE A 165 0.56 0.95 -1.25
N GLY A 166 1.32 1.54 -2.17
CA GLY A 166 2.00 2.82 -1.93
C GLY A 166 3.31 2.74 -1.14
N GLY A 167 3.81 1.54 -0.87
CA GLY A 167 5.13 1.32 -0.25
C GLY A 167 5.18 1.81 1.19
N HIS A 168 5.77 2.99 1.41
CA HIS A 168 5.85 3.60 2.74
C HIS A 168 4.50 4.08 3.26
N ASP A 169 3.57 4.40 2.36
CA ASP A 169 2.20 4.80 2.69
C ASP A 169 1.24 3.60 2.83
N PHE A 170 1.78 2.38 3.00
CA PHE A 170 1.02 1.13 3.07
C PHE A 170 -0.25 1.22 3.91
N SER A 171 -0.14 1.76 5.13
CA SER A 171 -1.25 1.83 6.08
C SER A 171 -2.42 2.64 5.54
N VAL A 172 -2.15 3.78 4.90
CA VAL A 172 -3.16 4.70 4.37
C VAL A 172 -3.90 4.04 3.21
N TYR A 173 -3.14 3.50 2.26
CA TYR A 173 -3.67 2.86 1.06
C TYR A 173 -4.43 1.57 1.37
N PHE A 174 -3.88 0.73 2.24
CA PHE A 174 -4.52 -0.51 2.63
C PHE A 174 -5.79 -0.26 3.46
N SER A 175 -5.78 0.74 4.36
CA SER A 175 -6.99 1.11 5.11
C SER A 175 -8.09 1.61 4.18
N HIS A 176 -7.73 2.42 3.18
CA HIS A 176 -8.66 2.91 2.17
C HIS A 176 -9.29 1.77 1.37
N TYR A 177 -8.46 0.84 0.90
CA TYR A 177 -8.90 -0.37 0.22
C TYR A 177 -9.84 -1.22 1.08
N ALA A 178 -9.46 -1.45 2.34
CA ALA A 178 -10.20 -2.32 3.24
C ALA A 178 -11.50 -1.72 3.79
N ALA A 179 -11.71 -0.41 3.63
CA ALA A 179 -12.94 0.28 4.00
C ALA A 179 -14.00 0.27 2.88
N ARG A 180 -13.61 -0.09 1.65
CA ARG A 180 -14.47 -0.03 0.46
C ARG A 180 -14.87 -1.43 -0.03
N PRO A 181 -16.07 -1.59 -0.60
CA PRO A 181 -16.49 -2.86 -1.17
C PRO A 181 -15.63 -3.20 -2.41
N GLN A 182 -15.18 -4.45 -2.50
CA GLN A 182 -14.46 -4.94 -3.67
C GLN A 182 -15.44 -5.28 -4.81
N ALA A 183 -14.94 -5.26 -6.05
CA ALA A 183 -15.71 -5.56 -7.26
C ALA A 183 -16.93 -4.65 -7.51
N VAL A 184 -17.02 -3.51 -6.82
CA VAL A 184 -18.05 -2.48 -7.05
C VAL A 184 -17.43 -1.31 -7.78
N THR A 185 -18.07 -0.84 -8.85
CA THR A 185 -17.66 0.39 -9.53
C THR A 185 -18.07 1.61 -8.73
N LEU A 186 -17.10 2.48 -8.48
CA LEU A 186 -17.21 3.73 -7.73
C LEU A 186 -16.97 4.89 -8.69
N HIS A 187 -17.74 5.98 -8.51
CA HIS A 187 -17.49 7.25 -9.18
C HIS A 187 -16.68 8.15 -8.25
N ILE A 188 -15.49 8.56 -8.68
CA ILE A 188 -14.52 9.32 -7.88
C ILE A 188 -14.06 10.51 -8.73
N PRO A 189 -14.69 11.69 -8.60
CA PRO A 189 -14.40 12.85 -9.43
C PRO A 189 -12.99 13.42 -9.18
N PRO A 190 -12.48 14.32 -10.04
CA PRO A 190 -11.10 14.84 -9.94
C PRO A 190 -10.76 15.57 -8.63
N PHE A 191 -11.75 16.20 -8.00
CA PHE A 191 -11.58 16.96 -6.75
C PHE A 191 -11.84 16.12 -5.48
N ASP A 192 -12.09 14.82 -5.63
CA ASP A 192 -12.26 13.92 -4.49
C ASP A 192 -10.91 13.73 -3.76
N PRO A 193 -10.86 13.85 -2.41
CA PRO A 193 -9.61 13.68 -1.66
C PRO A 193 -8.97 12.29 -1.87
N ASP A 194 -9.80 11.28 -2.17
CA ASP A 194 -9.35 9.90 -2.37
C ASP A 194 -8.89 9.64 -3.81
N ARG A 195 -9.02 10.62 -4.71
CA ARG A 195 -8.68 10.47 -6.12
C ARG A 195 -7.25 9.98 -6.32
N LYS A 196 -6.30 10.60 -5.62
CA LYS A 196 -4.88 10.24 -5.72
C LYS A 196 -4.63 8.78 -5.33
N ILE A 197 -5.19 8.35 -4.19
CA ILE A 197 -5.04 6.99 -3.69
C ILE A 197 -5.57 5.99 -4.72
N MET A 198 -6.75 6.26 -5.29
CA MET A 198 -7.39 5.36 -6.25
C MET A 198 -6.65 5.30 -7.60
N GLU A 199 -6.06 6.41 -8.04
CA GLU A 199 -5.19 6.42 -9.22
C GLU A 199 -3.91 5.62 -8.98
N ASP A 200 -3.29 5.76 -7.82
CA ASP A 200 -2.09 5.01 -7.47
C ASP A 200 -2.38 3.51 -7.27
N LEU A 201 -3.53 3.15 -6.69
CA LEU A 201 -4.02 1.76 -6.67
C LEU A 201 -4.32 1.21 -8.07
N ALA A 202 -4.76 2.06 -9.00
CA ALA A 202 -4.96 1.65 -10.39
C ALA A 202 -3.62 1.36 -11.09
N LYS A 203 -2.59 2.18 -10.83
CA LYS A 203 -1.21 1.96 -11.35
C LYS A 203 -0.63 0.64 -10.84
N SER A 204 -0.89 0.29 -9.58
CA SER A 204 -0.43 -0.98 -8.98
C SER A 204 -1.33 -2.19 -9.26
N ARG A 205 -2.34 -2.03 -10.13
CA ARG A 205 -3.32 -3.08 -10.50
C ARG A 205 -4.17 -3.60 -9.33
N ILE A 206 -4.24 -2.87 -8.22
CA ILE A 206 -5.22 -3.11 -7.15
C ILE A 206 -6.60 -2.59 -7.57
N ALA A 207 -6.65 -1.56 -8.41
CA ALA A 207 -7.89 -1.05 -8.99
C ALA A 207 -7.85 -1.12 -10.53
N ARG A 208 -9.03 -1.12 -11.14
CA ARG A 208 -9.23 -0.84 -12.57
C ARG A 208 -9.84 0.55 -12.71
N LYS A 209 -9.44 1.27 -13.76
CA LYS A 209 -9.92 2.62 -14.06
C LYS A 209 -10.62 2.64 -15.42
N GLY A 210 -11.74 3.35 -15.50
CA GLY A 210 -12.46 3.65 -16.73
C GLY A 210 -12.70 2.45 -17.63
N ARG A 211 -12.19 2.51 -18.87
CA ARG A 211 -12.45 1.49 -19.91
C ARG A 211 -11.94 0.09 -19.57
N HIS A 212 -10.99 -0.04 -18.64
CA HIS A 212 -10.52 -1.35 -18.17
C HIS A 212 -11.56 -2.08 -17.30
N ILE A 213 -12.59 -1.37 -16.84
CA ILE A 213 -13.74 -1.93 -16.14
C ILE A 213 -14.76 -2.42 -17.18
N PRO A 214 -15.24 -3.68 -17.09
CA PRO A 214 -16.29 -4.20 -17.97
C PRO A 214 -17.49 -3.25 -18.03
N LEU A 215 -18.11 -3.10 -19.21
CA LEU A 215 -19.23 -2.16 -19.38
C LEU A 215 -20.40 -2.48 -18.43
N SER A 216 -20.72 -3.76 -18.24
CA SER A 216 -21.74 -4.20 -17.29
C SER A 216 -21.45 -3.69 -15.87
N ALA A 217 -20.22 -3.84 -15.38
CA ALA A 217 -19.79 -3.31 -14.10
C ALA A 217 -19.80 -1.77 -14.07
N ARG A 218 -19.45 -1.08 -15.16
CA ARG A 218 -19.53 0.39 -15.21
C ARG A 218 -20.97 0.89 -15.09
N LEU A 219 -21.92 0.23 -15.75
CA LEU A 219 -23.34 0.57 -15.69
C LEU A 219 -23.93 0.40 -14.28
N THR A 220 -23.32 -0.41 -13.40
CA THR A 220 -23.77 -0.51 -12.00
C THR A 220 -23.51 0.75 -11.19
N VAL A 221 -22.82 1.76 -11.72
CA VAL A 221 -22.72 3.07 -11.05
C VAL A 221 -24.04 3.84 -11.09
N LEU A 222 -24.86 3.59 -12.11
CA LEU A 222 -26.14 4.29 -12.34
C LEU A 222 -27.20 3.89 -11.31
N LYS A 223 -28.15 4.78 -11.01
CA LYS A 223 -29.37 4.44 -10.26
C LYS A 223 -30.28 3.56 -11.11
N MET A 224 -31.15 2.78 -10.47
CA MET A 224 -32.11 1.91 -11.19
C MET A 224 -33.01 2.71 -12.16
N SER A 225 -33.44 3.91 -11.76
CA SER A 225 -34.23 4.81 -12.62
C SER A 225 -33.47 5.21 -13.88
N GLN A 226 -32.18 5.53 -13.77
CA GLN A 226 -31.33 5.87 -14.91
C GLN A 226 -31.13 4.68 -15.86
N LEU A 227 -30.96 3.47 -15.31
CA LEU A 227 -30.87 2.25 -16.13
C LEU A 227 -32.17 1.98 -16.90
N ARG A 228 -33.34 2.19 -16.28
CA ARG A 228 -34.64 2.06 -16.96
C ARG A 228 -34.85 3.14 -18.02
N GLN A 229 -34.43 4.37 -17.73
CA GLN A 229 -34.48 5.45 -18.73
C GLN A 229 -33.57 5.13 -19.92
N MET A 230 -32.33 4.71 -19.67
CA MET A 230 -31.40 4.28 -20.72
C MET A 230 -31.96 3.13 -21.55
N ALA A 231 -32.64 2.16 -20.91
CA ALA A 231 -33.31 1.08 -21.62
C ALA A 231 -34.42 1.58 -22.55
N LYS A 232 -35.21 2.57 -22.09
CA LYS A 232 -36.23 3.22 -22.92
C LYS A 232 -35.61 4.00 -24.08
N ASP A 233 -34.53 4.75 -23.84
CA ASP A 233 -33.83 5.52 -24.86
C ASP A 233 -33.23 4.63 -25.96
N LEU A 234 -32.90 3.38 -25.61
CA LEU A 234 -32.40 2.35 -26.52
C LEU A 234 -33.53 1.43 -27.07
N ASN A 235 -34.80 1.79 -26.87
CA ASN A 235 -35.97 1.04 -27.33
C ASN A 235 -36.00 -0.43 -26.85
N LEU A 236 -35.61 -0.68 -25.60
CA LEU A 236 -35.74 -1.99 -24.97
C LEU A 236 -37.07 -2.09 -24.21
N ASP A 237 -37.97 -2.97 -24.65
CA ASP A 237 -39.28 -3.20 -24.01
C ASP A 237 -39.22 -4.01 -22.69
N LYS A 238 -38.02 -4.26 -22.17
CA LYS A 238 -37.81 -5.08 -20.97
C LYS A 238 -37.90 -4.25 -19.69
N LYS A 239 -38.81 -4.63 -18.80
CA LYS A 239 -38.90 -4.04 -17.45
C LYS A 239 -37.86 -4.66 -16.52
N PHE A 240 -36.96 -3.84 -15.99
CA PHE A 240 -35.93 -4.31 -15.07
C PHE A 240 -36.32 -4.09 -13.59
N THR A 241 -36.24 -5.16 -12.80
CA THR A 241 -36.43 -5.14 -11.34
C THR A 241 -35.11 -5.19 -10.57
N ARG A 242 -34.08 -5.86 -11.12
CA ARG A 242 -32.75 -6.03 -10.50
C ARG A 242 -31.67 -5.28 -11.27
N LYS A 243 -30.78 -4.60 -10.51
CA LYS A 243 -29.76 -3.68 -11.06
C LYS A 243 -28.75 -4.40 -11.93
N GLN A 244 -28.26 -5.55 -11.44
CA GLN A 244 -27.28 -6.37 -12.13
C GLN A 244 -27.78 -6.85 -13.49
N VAL A 245 -29.01 -7.39 -13.52
CA VAL A 245 -29.65 -7.88 -14.75
C VAL A 245 -29.84 -6.75 -15.78
N ALA A 246 -30.21 -5.55 -15.32
CA ALA A 246 -30.32 -4.38 -16.17
C ALA A 246 -28.96 -4.01 -16.78
N ALA A 247 -27.93 -3.93 -15.95
CA ALA A 247 -26.58 -3.56 -16.38
C ALA A 247 -25.98 -4.58 -17.36
N GLU A 248 -26.19 -5.88 -17.13
CA GLU A 248 -25.74 -6.95 -18.04
C GLU A 248 -26.48 -6.91 -19.38
N THR A 249 -27.81 -6.74 -19.35
CA THR A 249 -28.60 -6.65 -20.58
C THR A 249 -28.19 -5.40 -21.39
N LEU A 250 -28.10 -4.25 -20.73
CA LEU A 250 -27.70 -3.00 -21.39
C LEU A 250 -26.26 -3.05 -21.92
N ALA A 251 -25.35 -3.75 -21.25
CA ALA A 251 -23.98 -3.88 -21.71
C ALA A 251 -23.85 -4.62 -23.06
N SER A 252 -24.84 -5.44 -23.43
CA SER A 252 -24.89 -6.12 -24.73
C SER A 252 -25.47 -5.25 -25.86
N VAL A 253 -26.05 -4.09 -25.52
CA VAL A 253 -26.74 -3.24 -26.49
C VAL A 253 -25.79 -2.16 -27.01
N PRO A 254 -25.59 -2.04 -28.34
CA PRO A 254 -24.83 -0.94 -28.93
C PRO A 254 -25.41 0.41 -28.50
N GLY A 255 -24.55 1.35 -28.11
CA GLY A 255 -24.96 2.70 -27.66
C GLY A 255 -25.07 2.88 -26.14
N ALA A 256 -25.20 1.81 -25.34
CA ALA A 256 -25.24 1.93 -23.89
C ALA A 256 -23.96 2.57 -23.30
N ALA A 257 -22.79 2.25 -23.90
CA ALA A 257 -21.52 2.88 -23.52
C ALA A 257 -21.50 4.39 -23.79
N VAL A 258 -22.15 4.84 -24.88
CA VAL A 258 -22.24 6.25 -25.25
C VAL A 258 -23.12 6.98 -24.26
N LEU A 259 -24.32 6.45 -23.97
CA LEU A 259 -25.23 7.05 -23.00
C LEU A 259 -24.62 7.12 -21.59
N LEU A 260 -23.85 6.10 -21.18
CA LEU A 260 -23.11 6.16 -19.93
C LEU A 260 -22.08 7.30 -19.94
N SER A 261 -21.33 7.47 -21.03
CA SER A 261 -20.31 8.52 -21.16
C SER A 261 -20.87 9.94 -21.16
N MET A 262 -22.15 10.12 -21.51
CA MET A 262 -22.85 11.39 -21.40
C MET A 262 -23.20 11.75 -19.95
N GLN A 263 -23.31 10.76 -19.06
CA GLN A 263 -23.65 10.96 -17.65
C GLN A 263 -22.42 11.02 -16.74
N TYR A 264 -21.37 10.26 -17.07
CA TYR A 264 -20.16 10.14 -16.27
C TYR A 264 -18.92 10.22 -17.16
N VAL A 265 -17.91 10.95 -16.68
CA VAL A 265 -16.56 10.88 -17.25
C VAL A 265 -16.02 9.48 -16.98
N ILE A 266 -15.72 8.73 -18.04
CA ILE A 266 -15.31 7.33 -17.92
C ILE A 266 -14.07 7.18 -17.01
N ASP A 267 -13.15 8.13 -17.08
CA ASP A 267 -11.92 8.11 -16.29
C ASP A 267 -12.13 8.41 -14.81
N ASP A 268 -13.34 8.80 -14.40
CA ASP A 268 -13.71 8.98 -12.99
C ASP A 268 -14.29 7.71 -12.38
N LEU A 269 -14.42 6.63 -13.16
CA LEU A 269 -14.89 5.34 -12.68
C LEU A 269 -13.72 4.46 -12.25
N PHE A 270 -13.80 3.93 -11.04
CA PHE A 270 -12.81 3.03 -10.46
C PHE A 270 -13.48 1.77 -9.92
N MET A 271 -12.79 0.63 -9.98
CA MET A 271 -13.26 -0.62 -9.38
C MET A 271 -12.11 -1.30 -8.67
N LEU A 272 -12.26 -1.54 -7.37
CA LEU A 272 -11.27 -2.28 -6.58
C LEU A 272 -11.32 -3.77 -6.93
N MET A 273 -10.15 -4.35 -7.18
CA MET A 273 -10.00 -5.78 -7.42
C MET A 273 -9.80 -6.51 -6.09
N PRO A 274 -10.37 -7.71 -5.90
CA PRO A 274 -10.04 -8.54 -4.76
C PRO A 274 -8.56 -8.94 -4.81
N ILE A 275 -7.88 -8.86 -3.67
CA ILE A 275 -6.52 -9.39 -3.49
C ILE A 275 -6.58 -10.85 -3.02
N LYS A 276 -5.45 -11.54 -3.05
CA LYS A 276 -5.38 -12.96 -2.64
C LYS A 276 -5.31 -13.09 -1.12
N GLU A 277 -4.74 -12.09 -0.47
CA GLU A 277 -4.53 -12.03 0.96
C GLU A 277 -5.84 -11.73 1.69
N ASP A 278 -6.06 -12.38 2.83
CA ASP A 278 -7.22 -12.10 3.68
C ASP A 278 -7.06 -10.73 4.35
N ILE A 279 -8.00 -9.82 4.06
CA ILE A 279 -8.01 -8.45 4.57
C ILE A 279 -8.00 -8.43 6.10
N ALA A 280 -8.73 -9.34 6.76
CA ALA A 280 -8.81 -9.39 8.21
C ALA A 280 -7.47 -9.83 8.82
N LEU A 281 -6.82 -10.82 8.21
CA LEU A 281 -5.51 -11.29 8.68
C LEU A 281 -4.41 -10.25 8.43
N VAL A 282 -4.45 -9.53 7.31
CA VAL A 282 -3.53 -8.41 7.05
C VAL A 282 -3.75 -7.28 8.06
N LYS A 283 -5.00 -6.93 8.38
CA LYS A 283 -5.31 -5.97 9.45
C LYS A 283 -4.75 -6.43 10.79
N HIS A 284 -4.91 -7.71 11.12
CA HIS A 284 -4.41 -8.28 12.36
C HIS A 284 -2.87 -8.21 12.44
N GLU A 285 -2.15 -8.58 11.37
CA GLU A 285 -0.69 -8.43 11.31
C GLU A 285 -0.26 -6.95 11.40
N TRP A 286 -0.99 -6.04 10.77
CA TRP A 286 -0.69 -4.60 10.88
C TRP A 286 -0.88 -4.08 12.32
N SER A 287 -1.95 -4.48 13.00
CA SER A 287 -2.19 -4.14 14.41
C SER A 287 -1.11 -4.70 15.33
N TYR A 288 -0.60 -5.91 15.06
CA TYR A 288 0.56 -6.47 15.74
C TYR A 288 1.79 -5.57 15.61
N LEU A 289 2.09 -5.13 14.39
CA LEU A 289 3.25 -4.26 14.13
C LEU A 289 3.11 -2.88 14.77
N GLN A 290 1.90 -2.34 14.83
CA GLN A 290 1.63 -1.09 15.55
C GLN A 290 1.80 -1.24 17.06
N ALA A 291 1.31 -2.32 17.65
CA ALA A 291 1.53 -2.60 19.07
C ALA A 291 3.03 -2.77 19.37
N TYR A 292 3.74 -3.47 18.48
CA TYR A 292 5.19 -3.65 18.61
C TYR A 292 5.95 -2.32 18.48
N ALA A 293 5.57 -1.48 17.52
CA ALA A 293 6.13 -0.13 17.36
C ALA A 293 5.89 0.75 18.60
N LYS A 294 4.74 0.63 19.26
CA LYS A 294 4.46 1.34 20.52
C LYS A 294 5.40 0.94 21.66
N ILE A 295 5.75 -0.35 21.77
CA ILE A 295 6.76 -0.83 22.74
C ILE A 295 8.10 -0.14 22.46
N LEU A 296 8.54 -0.16 21.20
CA LEU A 296 9.83 0.42 20.82
C LEU A 296 9.87 1.93 21.04
N ASN A 297 8.76 2.64 20.77
CA ASN A 297 8.67 4.08 21.02
C ASN A 297 8.64 4.43 22.53
N GLY A 298 8.42 3.45 23.41
CA GLY A 298 8.59 3.59 24.86
C GLY A 298 10.05 3.56 25.33
N LEU A 299 10.98 3.16 24.45
CA LEU A 299 12.41 3.16 24.76
C LEU A 299 12.93 4.59 24.87
N ARG A 300 13.79 4.81 25.87
CA ARG A 300 14.65 5.99 25.94
C ARG A 300 15.96 5.64 25.26
N LEU A 301 16.22 6.24 24.10
CA LEU A 301 17.43 6.09 23.30
C LEU A 301 18.38 7.27 23.51
#